data_AF-A0A940Z0L3-F1
#
_entry.id   AF-A0A940Z0L3-F1
#
_cell.length_a   1.000
_cell.length_b   1.000
_cell.length_c   1.000
_cell.angle_alpha   90.00
_cell.angle_beta   90.00
_cell.angle_gamma   90.00
#
_symmetry.space_group_name_H-M   'P 1'
#
loop_
_entity.id
_entity.type
_entity.pdbx_description
1 polymer ?
#
loop_
_entity_poly.entity_id
_entity_poly.type
_entity_poly.pdbx_seq_one_letter_code
_entity_poly.pdbx_strand_id
1 'polypeptide(L)' 'KDLQNALSTAKDLGVPLPLSSFVQQIILSLMTEGRGEEDHSALATFFEKMAKVEIKSK' A
#
# COMPACT_ATOMS: atom_id res chain seq x y z
N LYS A 1 -5.07 -6.93 4.90
CA LYS A 1 -5.09 -7.63 6.20
C LYS A 1 -3.70 -8.16 6.58
N ASP A 2 -3.02 -8.89 5.69
CA ASP A 2 -1.71 -9.51 5.99
C ASP A 2 -0.59 -8.51 6.26
N LEU A 3 -0.57 -7.38 5.54
CA LEU A 3 0.39 -6.31 5.79
C LEU A 3 0.30 -5.74 7.21
N GLN A 4 -0.92 -5.59 7.74
CA GLN A 4 -1.12 -5.13 9.12
C GLN A 4 -0.60 -6.15 10.12
N ASN A 5 -0.85 -7.44 9.89
CA ASN A 5 -0.33 -8.50 10.75
C ASN A 5 1.21 -8.50 10.76
N ALA A 6 1.84 -8.37 9.59
CA ALA A 6 3.31 -8.30 9.48
C ALA A 6 3.89 -7.08 10.21
N LEU A 7 3.27 -5.91 10.08
CA LEU A 7 3.70 -4.69 10.77
C LEU A 7 3.50 -4.75 12.29
N SER A 8 2.42 -5.39 12.76
CA SER A 8 2.18 -5.61 14.19
C SER A 8 3.27 -6.51 14.78
N THR A 9 3.54 -7.65 14.15
CA THR A 9 4.60 -8.56 14.62
C THR A 9 5.97 -7.89 14.61
N ALA A 10 6.29 -7.13 13.56
CA ALA A 10 7.56 -6.41 13.49
C ALA A 10 7.69 -5.35 14.59
N LYS A 11 6.60 -4.65 14.92
CA LYS A 11 6.54 -3.72 16.04
C LYS A 11 6.78 -4.44 17.38
N ASP A 12 6.14 -5.58 17.60
CA ASP A 12 6.28 -6.37 18.82
C ASP A 12 7.70 -6.93 18.99
N LEU A 13 8.37 -7.26 17.89
CA LEU A 13 9.76 -7.74 17.87
C LEU A 13 10.80 -6.60 17.83
N GLY A 14 10.38 -5.34 17.77
CA GLY A 14 11.29 -4.19 17.64
C GLY A 14 12.07 -4.16 16.31
N VAL A 15 11.56 -4.81 15.26
CA VAL A 15 12.19 -4.87 13.94
C VAL A 15 11.63 -3.76 13.05
N PRO A 16 12.49 -2.84 12.54
CA PRO A 16 12.02 -1.79 11.66
C PRO A 16 11.72 -2.33 10.26
N LEU A 17 10.49 -2.13 9.78
CA LEU A 17 10.06 -2.41 8.40
C LEU A 17 9.65 -1.13 7.66
N PRO A 18 10.59 -0.21 7.35
CA PRO A 18 10.27 1.10 6.81
C PRO A 18 9.52 1.03 5.47
N LEU A 19 9.89 0.09 4.60
CA LEU A 19 9.24 -0.09 3.30
C LEU A 19 7.80 -0.60 3.45
N SER A 20 7.58 -1.59 4.32
CA SER A 20 6.24 -2.12 4.59
C SER A 20 5.34 -1.07 5.24
N SER A 21 5.89 -0.26 6.15
CA SER A 21 5.18 0.87 6.77
C SER A 21 4.79 1.92 5.73
N PHE A 22 5.66 2.19 4.76
CA PHE A 22 5.35 3.10 3.65
C PHE A 22 4.22 2.56 2.76
N VAL A 23 4.27 1.27 2.39
CA VAL A 23 3.19 0.62 1.62
C VAL A 23 1.85 0.68 2.37
N GLN A 24 1.86 0.51 3.70
CA GLN A 24 0.66 0.64 4.53
C GLN A 24 0.04 2.04 4.44
N GLN A 25 0.86 3.10 4.41
CA GLN A 25 0.39 4.48 4.22
C GLN A 25 -0.20 4.69 2.83
N ILE A 26 0.40 4.10 1.79
CA ILE A 26 -0.16 4.16 0.43
C ILE A 26 -1.55 3.53 0.40
N ILE A 27 -1.72 2.35 0.99
CA ILE A 27 -3.02 1.66 1.06
C ILE A 27 -4.05 2.51 1.84
N LEU A 28 -3.65 3.11 2.96
CA LEU A 28 -4.51 4.01 3.74
C LEU A 28 -4.98 5.22 2.91
N SER A 29 -4.08 5.86 2.15
CA SER A 29 -4.41 6.97 1.25
C SER A 29 -5.46 6.55 0.21
N LEU A 30 -5.28 5.38 -0.41
CA LEU A 30 -6.21 4.86 -1.41
C LEU A 30 -7.59 4.53 -0.81
N MET A 31 -7.63 4.00 0.42
CA MET A 31 -8.89 3.78 1.13
C MET A 31 -9.62 5.10 1.42
N THR A 32 -8.89 6.17 1.82
CA THR A 32 -9.51 7.49 2.04
C THR A 32 -10.06 8.13 0.77
N GLU A 33 -9.54 7.76 -0.41
CA GLU A 33 -10.02 8.22 -1.72
C GLU A 33 -11.27 7.45 -2.20
N GLY A 34 -11.87 6.59 -1.37
CA GLY A 34 -13.03 5.79 -1.73
C GLY A 34 -12.71 4.59 -2.64
N ARG A 35 -11.43 4.27 -2.81
CA ARG A 35 -10.94 3.13 -3.62
C ARG A 35 -10.58 1.92 -2.76
N GLY A 36 -11.14 1.85 -1.55
CA GLY A 36 -10.80 0.84 -0.55
C GLY A 36 -11.23 -0.60 -0.89
N GLU A 37 -12.12 -0.77 -1.87
CA GLU A 37 -12.53 -2.10 -2.36
C GLU A 37 -11.74 -2.57 -3.58
N GLU A 38 -10.90 -1.70 -4.16
CA GLU A 38 -9.90 -2.17 -5.11
C GLU A 38 -8.80 -2.84 -4.27
N ASP A 39 -8.77 -4.17 -4.38
CA ASP A 39 -7.78 -5.07 -3.80
C ASP A 39 -6.33 -4.60 -4.03
N HIS A 40 -5.33 -5.37 -3.59
CA HIS A 40 -3.89 -5.07 -3.66
C HIS A 40 -3.34 -4.46 -4.99
N SER A 41 -4.09 -4.52 -6.10
CA SER A 41 -3.87 -3.75 -7.34
C SER A 41 -3.91 -2.23 -7.18
N ALA A 42 -4.51 -1.69 -6.11
CA ALA A 42 -4.60 -0.25 -5.87
C ALA A 42 -3.23 0.43 -5.71
N LEU A 43 -2.18 -0.32 -5.34
CA LEU A 43 -0.80 0.16 -5.29
C LEU A 43 -0.30 0.61 -6.66
N ALA A 44 -0.67 -0.11 -7.72
CA ALA A 44 -0.30 0.25 -9.08
C ALA A 44 -0.88 1.62 -9.43
N THR A 45 -2.14 1.87 -9.07
CA THR A 45 -2.76 3.16 -9.36
C THR A 45 -2.21 4.32 -8.53
N PHE A 46 -1.70 4.07 -7.32
CA PHE A 46 -0.94 5.10 -6.61
C PHE A 46 0.28 5.56 -7.42
N PHE A 47 1.05 4.62 -7.98
CA PHE A 47 2.20 4.95 -8.81
C PHE A 47 1.81 5.55 -10.17
N GLU A 48 0.74 5.10 -10.80
CA GLU A 48 0.17 5.72 -12.00
C GLU A 48 -0.19 7.19 -11.78
N LYS A 49 -0.88 7.50 -10.66
CA LYS A 49 -1.23 8.87 -10.28
C LYS A 49 0.01 9.72 -10.04
N MET A 50 0.99 9.20 -9.29
CA MET A 50 2.24 9.90 -9.00
C MET A 50 3.03 10.22 -10.27
N ALA A 51 3.13 9.23 -11.17
CA ALA A 51 3.89 9.34 -12.41
C ALA A 51 3.12 10.00 -13.57
N LYS A 52 1.80 10.22 -13.41
CA LYS A 52 0.89 10.72 -14.46
C LYS A 52 0.90 9.85 -15.72
N VAL A 53 1.00 8.54 -15.53
CA VAL A 53 0.99 7.53 -16.60
C VAL A 53 0.00 6.42 -16.26
N GLU A 54 -0.50 5.71 -17.27
CA GLU A 54 -1.38 4.56 -17.13
C GLU A 54 -0.60 3.29 -17.54
N ILE A 55 -0.62 2.26 -16.69
CA ILE A 55 -0.02 0.97 -16.95
C ILE A 55 -0.92 0.22 -17.93
N LYS A 56 -0.42 0.00 -19.14
CA LYS A 56 -1.12 -0.78 -20.17
C LYS A 56 -0.48 -2.15 -20.28
N SER A 57 -1.30 -3.20 -20.22
CA SER A 57 -0.86 -4.52 -20.66
C SER A 57 -0.55 -4.47 -22.15
N LYS A 58 0.52 -5.14 -22.55
CA LYS A 58 0.95 -5.25 -23.94
C LYS A 58 0.08 -6.23 -24.73
#